data_AF-A0A7C0Z1A4-F1
#
_entry.id   AF-A0A7C0Z1A4-F1
#
_cell.length_a   1.000
_cell.length_b   1.000
_cell.length_c   1.000
_cell.angle_alpha   90.00
_cell.angle_beta   90.00
_cell.angle_gamma   90.00
#
_symmetry.space_group_name_H-M   'P 1'
#
loop_
_entity.id
_entity.type
_entity.pdbx_description
1 polymer ?
#
loop_
_entity_poly.entity_id
_entity_poly.type
_entity_poly.pdbx_seq_one_letter_code
_entity_poly.pdbx_strand_id
1 'polypeptide(L)'
;WGTILNEARSRYPEWKSSMNSMGIGFIPNAYPGFDNTEHMQQGALLPLSQSNFEEMMRIALENVDDNLKMVMVTSWNEWLESTSIEPSMEHGEDFLHTVLEVKQTVDMDTIDEENGSEVYDCAVYVAAGVVLGIILGSLVTFAVSKKRR
;
A
#
# COMPACT_ATOMS: atom_id res chain seq x y z
N TRP A 1 15.80 0.74 1.91
CA TRP A 1 14.69 1.15 2.80
C TRP A 1 14.79 2.58 3.27
N GLY A 2 15.80 2.98 4.07
CA GLY A 2 15.85 4.37 4.61
C GLY A 2 15.63 5.47 3.57
N THR A 3 16.30 5.42 2.42
CA THR A 3 16.07 6.36 1.30
C THR A 3 14.64 6.33 0.79
N ILE A 4 14.10 5.13 0.51
CA ILE A 4 12.75 4.94 -0.04
C ILE A 4 11.67 5.46 0.93
N LEU A 5 11.79 5.16 2.22
CA LEU A 5 10.84 5.64 3.23
C LEU A 5 10.92 7.17 3.38
N ASN A 6 12.11 7.75 3.36
CA ASN A 6 12.29 9.21 3.40
C ASN A 6 11.72 9.88 2.14
N GLU A 7 11.92 9.28 0.97
CA GLU A 7 11.30 9.73 -0.27
C GLU A 7 9.78 9.66 -0.17
N ALA A 8 9.19 8.55 0.27
CA ALA A 8 7.74 8.44 0.46
C ALA A 8 7.19 9.54 1.39
N ARG A 9 7.82 9.76 2.56
CA ARG A 9 7.43 10.82 3.50
C ARG A 9 7.49 12.22 2.91
N SER A 10 8.46 12.49 2.04
CA SER A 10 8.62 13.81 1.42
C SER A 10 7.75 14.01 0.19
N ARG A 11 7.62 12.97 -0.65
CA ARG A 11 6.99 13.04 -1.96
C ARG A 11 5.50 12.84 -1.93
N TYR A 12 4.97 11.95 -1.07
CA TYR A 12 3.52 11.74 -0.99
C TYR A 12 2.74 13.01 -0.64
N PRO A 13 3.12 13.82 0.37
CA PRO A 13 2.43 15.08 0.62
C PRO A 13 2.61 16.11 -0.51
N GLU A 14 3.79 16.16 -1.13
CA GLU A 14 4.07 17.03 -2.30
C GLU A 14 3.17 16.67 -3.49
N TRP A 15 3.06 15.38 -3.80
CA TRP A 15 2.23 14.86 -4.88
C TRP A 15 0.75 15.00 -4.58
N LYS A 16 0.30 14.66 -3.35
CA LYS A 16 -1.09 14.91 -2.90
C LYS A 16 -1.45 16.38 -3.10
N SER A 17 -0.62 17.30 -2.62
CA SER A 17 -0.87 18.74 -2.74
C SER A 17 -0.91 19.19 -4.22
N SER A 18 0.05 18.77 -5.02
CA SER A 18 0.15 19.13 -6.44
C SER A 18 -1.05 18.63 -7.24
N MET A 19 -1.43 17.36 -7.06
CA MET A 19 -2.55 16.74 -7.75
C MET A 19 -3.89 17.37 -7.33
N ASN A 20 -4.07 17.64 -6.03
CA ASN A 20 -5.26 18.30 -5.52
C ASN A 20 -5.43 19.73 -6.07
N SER A 21 -4.33 20.46 -6.29
CA SER A 21 -4.37 21.78 -6.94
C SER A 21 -4.89 21.73 -8.39
N MET A 22 -4.80 20.56 -9.03
CA MET A 22 -5.29 20.29 -10.38
C MET A 22 -6.68 19.63 -10.38
N GLY A 23 -7.28 19.39 -9.22
CA GLY A 23 -8.54 18.65 -9.08
C GLY A 23 -8.42 17.16 -9.41
N ILE A 24 -7.22 16.58 -9.30
CA ILE A 24 -6.96 15.15 -9.54
C ILE A 24 -6.67 14.48 -8.20
N GLY A 25 -7.36 13.38 -7.90
CA GLY A 25 -7.12 12.63 -6.66
C GLY A 25 -5.81 11.85 -6.70
N PHE A 26 -5.09 11.84 -5.57
CA PHE A 26 -3.85 11.11 -5.39
C PHE A 26 -4.10 9.78 -4.65
N ILE A 27 -3.48 8.70 -5.14
CA ILE A 27 -3.52 7.37 -4.50
C ILE A 27 -2.07 6.99 -4.17
N PRO A 28 -1.66 7.03 -2.89
CA PRO A 28 -0.33 6.59 -2.49
C PRO A 28 -0.17 5.07 -2.66
N ASN A 29 1.07 4.65 -2.89
CA ASN A 29 1.44 3.24 -3.10
C ASN A 29 2.23 2.68 -1.91
N ALA A 30 2.21 1.37 -1.71
CA ALA A 30 3.11 0.65 -0.81
C ALA A 30 3.53 -0.68 -1.44
N TYR A 31 4.73 -1.15 -1.12
CA TYR A 31 5.26 -2.42 -1.63
C TYR A 31 6.24 -3.03 -0.62
N PRO A 32 6.32 -4.37 -0.52
CA PRO A 32 7.10 -5.03 0.52
C PRO A 32 8.59 -5.15 0.20
N GLY A 33 8.99 -4.83 -1.04
CA GLY A 33 10.33 -4.95 -1.59
C GLY A 33 10.28 -4.74 -3.10
N PHE A 34 11.43 -4.88 -3.75
CA PHE A 34 11.57 -4.85 -5.20
C PHE A 34 12.90 -5.50 -5.61
N ASP A 35 12.90 -6.41 -6.55
CA ASP A 35 14.11 -6.96 -7.14
C ASP A 35 13.86 -7.32 -8.60
N ASN A 36 14.60 -6.69 -9.51
CA ASN A 36 14.61 -7.03 -10.94
C ASN A 36 16.02 -7.30 -11.46
N THR A 37 16.98 -7.56 -10.56
CA THR A 37 18.40 -7.76 -10.90
C THR A 37 18.65 -8.97 -11.78
N GLU A 38 17.77 -9.98 -11.74
CA GLU A 38 17.84 -11.16 -12.61
C GLU A 38 17.37 -10.90 -14.05
N HIS A 39 16.64 -9.81 -14.30
CA HIS A 39 15.95 -9.58 -15.57
C HIS A 39 16.38 -8.28 -16.26
N MET A 40 17.11 -7.42 -15.57
CA MET A 40 17.57 -6.12 -16.07
C MET A 40 19.08 -5.97 -15.98
N GLN A 41 19.72 -5.46 -17.04
CA GLN A 41 21.17 -5.21 -17.06
C GLN A 41 21.62 -4.18 -16.01
N GLN A 42 20.73 -3.26 -15.62
CA GLN A 42 20.92 -2.31 -14.53
C GLN A 42 19.76 -2.43 -13.55
N GLY A 43 19.60 -3.61 -12.96
CA GLY A 43 18.54 -3.85 -11.99
C GLY A 43 18.74 -3.11 -10.68
N ALA A 44 17.65 -2.94 -9.94
CA ALA A 44 17.62 -2.38 -8.60
C ALA A 44 17.17 -3.46 -7.62
N LEU A 45 17.74 -3.39 -6.41
CA LEU A 45 17.40 -4.27 -5.30
C LEU A 45 16.99 -3.44 -4.09
N LEU A 46 15.76 -3.68 -3.65
CA LEU A 46 15.21 -3.33 -2.36
C LEU A 46 14.73 -4.64 -1.69
N PRO A 47 15.47 -5.19 -0.72
CA PRO A 47 15.13 -6.48 -0.13
C PRO A 47 13.73 -6.50 0.47
N LEU A 48 13.03 -7.63 0.34
CA LEU A 48 11.74 -7.86 1.00
C LEU A 48 11.88 -7.61 2.52
N SER A 49 10.92 -6.88 3.09
CA SER A 49 10.93 -6.57 4.52
C SER A 49 9.54 -6.24 5.06
N GLN A 50 9.03 -7.10 5.95
CA GLN A 50 7.75 -6.91 6.61
C GLN A 50 7.68 -5.60 7.42
N SER A 51 8.70 -5.31 8.24
CA SER A 51 8.70 -4.10 9.08
C SER A 51 8.79 -2.81 8.27
N ASN A 52 9.56 -2.80 7.18
CA ASN A 52 9.60 -1.63 6.31
C ASN A 52 8.32 -1.51 5.44
N PHE A 53 7.69 -2.63 5.11
CA PHE A 53 6.37 -2.62 4.45
C PHE A 53 5.29 -2.02 5.36
N GLU A 54 5.27 -2.40 6.65
CA GLU A 54 4.40 -1.81 7.66
C GLU A 54 4.56 -0.29 7.70
N GLU A 55 5.82 0.17 7.78
CA GLU A 55 6.12 1.60 7.82
C GLU A 55 5.69 2.32 6.54
N MET A 56 5.93 1.70 5.38
CA MET A 56 5.50 2.27 4.10
C MET A 56 3.98 2.36 4.00
N MET A 57 3.25 1.35 4.50
CA MET A 57 1.79 1.35 4.59
C MET A 57 1.28 2.47 5.49
N ARG A 58 1.93 2.71 6.65
CA ARG A 58 1.59 3.83 7.54
C ARG A 58 1.77 5.18 6.83
N ILE A 59 2.91 5.39 6.19
CA ILE A 59 3.19 6.61 5.41
C ILE A 59 2.15 6.79 4.30
N ALA A 60 1.77 5.73 3.60
CA ALA A 60 0.74 5.79 2.57
C ALA A 60 -0.63 6.17 3.15
N LEU A 61 -1.05 5.54 4.25
CA LEU A 61 -2.31 5.84 4.92
C LEU A 61 -2.40 7.27 5.47
N GLU A 62 -1.30 7.82 5.98
CA GLU A 62 -1.21 9.23 6.41
C GLU A 62 -1.40 10.22 5.26
N ASN A 63 -1.19 9.79 4.01
CA ASN A 63 -1.20 10.64 2.82
C ASN A 63 -2.32 10.27 1.81
N VAL A 64 -3.36 9.56 2.25
CA VAL A 64 -4.52 9.27 1.40
C VAL A 64 -5.26 10.55 1.03
N ASP A 65 -5.83 10.61 -0.17
CA ASP A 65 -6.75 11.69 -0.52
C ASP A 65 -8.06 11.57 0.28
N ASP A 66 -8.57 12.70 0.78
CA ASP A 66 -9.70 12.73 1.71
C ASP A 66 -11.03 12.30 1.03
N ASN A 67 -11.12 12.46 -0.30
CA ASN A 67 -12.28 12.05 -1.08
C ASN A 67 -12.17 10.62 -1.58
N LEU A 68 -10.97 10.19 -2.00
CA LEU A 68 -10.76 8.83 -2.51
C LEU A 68 -10.63 7.78 -1.41
N LYS A 69 -9.97 8.14 -0.30
CA LYS A 69 -9.65 7.27 0.84
C LYS A 69 -9.08 5.93 0.38
N MET A 70 -8.03 5.98 -0.42
CA MET A 70 -7.50 4.83 -1.14
C MET A 70 -5.98 4.71 -1.00
N VAL A 71 -5.48 3.50 -0.75
CA VAL A 71 -4.06 3.12 -0.87
C VAL A 71 -3.94 1.99 -1.91
N MET A 72 -2.93 2.07 -2.75
CA MET A 72 -2.53 0.97 -3.64
C MET A 72 -1.39 0.15 -2.99
N VAL A 73 -1.46 -1.17 -3.11
CA VAL A 73 -0.38 -2.08 -2.77
C VAL A 73 0.10 -2.75 -4.05
N THR A 74 1.38 -2.56 -4.35
CA THR A 74 2.09 -3.24 -5.43
C THR A 74 2.87 -4.39 -4.79
N SER A 75 2.48 -5.65 -5.01
CA SER A 75 1.40 -6.18 -5.84
C SER A 75 0.83 -7.45 -5.21
N TRP A 76 -0.24 -8.02 -5.76
CA TRP A 76 -0.72 -9.33 -5.31
C TRP A 76 0.36 -10.37 -5.60
N ASN A 77 0.78 -10.51 -6.86
CA ASN A 77 1.56 -11.67 -7.32
C ASN A 77 2.62 -11.33 -8.39
N GLU A 78 3.18 -10.13 -8.41
CA GLU A 78 4.31 -9.83 -9.31
C GLU A 78 5.62 -10.37 -8.71
N TRP A 79 5.81 -11.67 -8.91
CA TRP A 79 6.97 -12.41 -8.44
C TRP A 79 8.26 -12.01 -9.16
N LEU A 80 8.19 -11.62 -10.44
CA LEU A 80 9.38 -11.26 -11.22
C LEU A 80 10.03 -9.95 -10.74
N GLU A 81 9.26 -9.09 -10.07
CA GLU A 81 9.76 -7.86 -9.48
C GLU A 81 9.89 -7.96 -7.95
N SER A 82 9.64 -9.13 -7.36
CA SER A 82 9.66 -9.35 -5.90
C SER A 82 8.81 -8.31 -5.12
N THR A 83 7.64 -7.95 -5.67
CA THR A 83 6.67 -7.05 -4.99
C THR A 83 5.44 -7.81 -4.45
N SER A 84 5.36 -9.12 -4.68
CA SER A 84 4.24 -9.97 -4.30
C SER A 84 3.95 -9.95 -2.79
N ILE A 85 2.67 -9.76 -2.42
CA ILE A 85 2.13 -10.02 -1.08
C ILE A 85 1.36 -11.34 -0.99
N GLU A 86 1.21 -12.05 -2.11
CA GLU A 86 0.58 -13.37 -2.18
C GLU A 86 1.32 -14.33 -1.23
N PRO A 87 0.58 -15.19 -0.49
CA PRO A 87 1.22 -16.09 0.44
C PRO A 87 2.29 -16.96 -0.21
N SER A 88 3.43 -17.06 0.46
CA SER A 88 4.60 -17.79 -0.04
C SER A 88 5.06 -18.85 0.95
N MET A 89 5.92 -19.76 0.50
CA MET A 89 6.56 -20.73 1.40
C MET A 89 7.53 -20.07 2.39
N GLU A 90 8.11 -18.92 2.03
CA GLU A 90 9.11 -18.22 2.86
C GLU A 90 8.45 -17.30 3.89
N HIS A 91 7.39 -16.61 3.49
CA HIS A 91 6.75 -15.54 4.28
C HIS A 91 5.31 -15.85 4.71
N GLY A 92 4.76 -17.03 4.38
CA GLY A 92 3.39 -17.39 4.77
C GLY A 92 2.40 -16.30 4.40
N GLU A 93 1.62 -15.82 5.37
CA GLU A 93 0.65 -14.73 5.21
C GLU A 93 1.15 -13.38 5.80
N ASP A 94 2.43 -13.25 6.11
CA ASP A 94 2.99 -12.12 6.88
C ASP A 94 2.63 -10.74 6.28
N PHE A 95 2.69 -10.59 4.96
CA PHE A 95 2.35 -9.33 4.30
C PHE A 95 0.84 -9.03 4.32
N LEU A 96 -0.02 -10.06 4.28
CA LEU A 96 -1.47 -9.87 4.42
C LEU A 96 -1.83 -9.46 5.86
N HIS A 97 -1.19 -10.08 6.85
CA HIS A 97 -1.33 -9.68 8.25
C HIS A 97 -0.85 -8.25 8.47
N THR A 98 0.25 -7.84 7.84
CA THR A 98 0.75 -6.45 7.89
C THR A 98 -0.30 -5.46 7.37
N VAL A 99 -0.93 -5.73 6.22
CA VAL A 99 -2.00 -4.86 5.68
C VAL A 99 -3.17 -4.75 6.67
N LEU A 100 -3.58 -5.88 7.27
CA LEU A 100 -4.68 -5.90 8.23
C LEU A 100 -4.36 -5.12 9.51
N GLU A 101 -3.18 -5.35 10.09
CA GLU A 101 -2.73 -4.74 11.35
C GLU A 101 -2.58 -3.23 11.22
N VAL A 102 -1.97 -2.74 10.13
CA VAL A 102 -1.81 -1.31 9.92
C VAL A 102 -3.17 -0.64 9.74
N LYS A 103 -4.07 -1.23 8.93
CA LYS A 103 -5.42 -0.69 8.75
C LYS A 103 -6.18 -0.60 10.09
N GLN A 104 -6.12 -1.65 10.90
CA GLN A 104 -6.78 -1.66 12.21
C GLN A 104 -6.20 -0.62 13.17
N THR A 105 -4.89 -0.41 13.14
CA THR A 105 -4.22 0.59 13.99
C THR A 105 -4.67 2.01 13.64
N VAL A 106 -4.66 2.37 12.35
CA VAL A 106 -5.11 3.69 11.89
C VAL A 106 -6.61 3.89 12.16
N ASP A 107 -7.43 2.86 11.96
CA ASP A 107 -8.86 2.92 12.29
C ASP A 107 -9.10 3.12 13.80
N MET A 108 -8.19 2.68 14.69
CA MET A 108 -8.28 2.91 16.14
C MET A 108 -7.79 4.31 16.53
N ASP A 109 -6.67 4.77 15.98
CA ASP A 109 -6.10 6.11 16.27
C ASP A 109 -7.01 7.25 15.83
N THR A 110 -7.91 6.99 14.88
CA THR A 110 -8.86 7.97 14.36
C THR A 110 -10.21 8.00 15.10
N ILE A 111 -10.44 7.09 16.06
CA ILE A 111 -11.61 7.16 16.94
C ILE A 111 -11.36 8.26 17.97
N ASP A 112 -11.93 9.44 17.72
CA ASP A 112 -12.02 10.51 18.72
C ASP A 112 -12.96 10.06 19.85
N GLU A 113 -12.42 9.79 21.05
CA GLU A 113 -13.20 9.39 22.22
C GLU A 113 -14.19 10.48 22.68
N GLU A 114 -13.97 11.74 22.28
CA GLU A 114 -14.80 12.88 22.72
C GLU A 114 -15.96 13.22 21.79
N ASN A 115 -15.87 12.92 20.48
CA ASN A 115 -16.90 13.27 19.50
C ASN A 115 -17.24 12.08 18.59
N GLY A 116 -18.19 11.27 19.05
CA GLY A 116 -18.90 10.22 18.30
C GLY A 116 -18.52 9.99 16.84
N SER A 117 -17.45 9.22 16.62
CA SER A 117 -17.17 8.38 15.44
C SER A 117 -17.20 9.06 14.06
N GLU A 118 -16.08 9.63 13.64
CA GLU A 118 -15.70 9.62 12.23
C GLU A 118 -14.67 8.50 12.01
N VAL A 119 -15.16 7.31 11.67
CA VAL A 119 -14.27 6.21 11.22
C VAL A 119 -13.80 6.56 9.81
N TYR A 120 -12.49 6.74 9.63
CA TYR A 120 -11.91 6.96 8.30
C TYR A 120 -11.93 5.64 7.53
N ASP A 121 -12.98 5.42 6.74
CA ASP A 121 -13.06 4.23 5.88
C ASP A 121 -12.10 4.36 4.69
N CYS A 122 -10.83 3.98 4.90
CA CYS A 122 -9.84 3.86 3.84
C CYS A 122 -9.84 2.44 3.24
N ALA A 123 -10.01 2.37 1.93
CA ALA A 123 -9.96 1.13 1.16
C ALA A 123 -8.52 0.85 0.67
N VAL A 124 -8.06 -0.38 0.87
CA VAL A 124 -6.76 -0.85 0.38
C VAL A 124 -6.99 -1.70 -0.87
N TYR A 125 -6.32 -1.34 -1.96
CA TYR A 125 -6.40 -2.02 -3.24
C TYR A 125 -5.06 -2.67 -3.54
N VAL A 126 -5.11 -3.89 -4.05
CA VAL A 126 -3.90 -4.63 -4.42
C VAL A 126 -3.88 -4.77 -5.93
N ALA A 127 -2.81 -4.30 -6.56
CA ALA A 127 -2.61 -4.46 -7.99
C ALA A 127 -2.24 -5.93 -8.29
N ALA A 128 -3.04 -6.64 -9.08
CA ALA A 128 -2.69 -7.96 -9.60
C ALA A 128 -2.24 -7.85 -11.07
N GLY A 129 -1.06 -8.39 -11.38
CA GLY A 129 -0.48 -8.46 -12.72
C GLY A 129 -0.39 -9.90 -13.20
N VAL A 130 -0.72 -10.14 -14.47
CA VAL A 130 -0.43 -11.39 -15.17
C VAL A 130 0.52 -11.07 -16.32
N VAL A 131 1.65 -11.78 -16.38
CA VAL A 131 2.59 -11.77 -17.50
C VAL A 131 1.87 -12.27 -18.76
N LEU A 132 1.51 -11.36 -19.66
CA LEU A 132 1.52 -11.46 -21.14
C LEU A 132 0.68 -10.34 -21.77
N GLY A 133 1.27 -9.14 -21.91
CA GLY A 133 0.92 -8.18 -22.97
C GLY A 133 -0.42 -7.44 -22.89
N ILE A 134 -1.27 -7.70 -21.90
CA ILE A 134 -2.50 -6.94 -21.66
C ILE A 134 -2.62 -6.72 -20.15
N ILE A 135 -2.44 -5.49 -19.68
CA ILE A 135 -2.83 -5.10 -18.31
C ILE A 135 -4.36 -5.12 -18.28
N LEU A 136 -4.96 -6.29 -18.08
CA LEU A 136 -6.26 -6.39 -17.44
C LEU A 136 -5.97 -6.45 -15.94
N GLY A 137 -5.76 -5.27 -15.34
CA GLY A 137 -5.58 -5.15 -13.90
C GLY A 137 -6.81 -5.75 -13.20
N SER A 138 -6.66 -6.93 -12.61
CA SER A 138 -7.68 -7.48 -11.76
C SER A 138 -7.55 -6.76 -10.43
N LEU A 139 -8.44 -5.80 -10.18
CA LEU A 139 -8.57 -5.13 -8.89
C LEU A 139 -9.05 -6.18 -7.89
N VAL A 140 -8.16 -6.66 -7.03
CA VAL A 140 -8.56 -7.39 -5.83
C VAL A 140 -8.80 -6.35 -4.75
N THR A 141 -10.06 -6.05 -4.49
CA THR A 141 -10.47 -5.14 -3.41
C THR A 141 -10.70 -5.94 -2.14
N PHE A 142 -9.89 -5.69 -1.11
CA PHE A 142 -10.18 -6.14 0.25
C PHE A 142 -11.06 -5.09 0.94
N ALA A 143 -12.38 -5.26 0.87
CA ALA A 143 -13.30 -4.49 1.68
C ALA A 143 -13.42 -5.14 3.06
N VAL A 144 -12.65 -4.66 4.05
CA VAL A 144 -12.81 -5.07 5.44
C VAL A 144 -13.99 -4.33 6.05
N SER A 145 -15.19 -4.92 5.97
CA SER A 145 -16.40 -4.37 6.61
C SER A 145 -16.57 -4.93 8.02
N LYS A 146 -16.50 -4.07 9.04
CA LYS A 146 -16.88 -4.42 10.42
C LYS A 146 -18.41 -4.52 10.50
N LYS A 147 -18.98 -5.74 10.48
CA LYS A 147 -20.37 -5.95 10.87
C LYS A 147 -20.52 -5.57 12.35
N ARG A 148 -21.18 -4.46 12.64
CA ARG A 148 -21.71 -4.17 13.98
C ARG A 148 -22.62 -5.33 14.38
N ARG A 149 -22.28 -6.01 15.49
CA ARG A 149 -23.13 -7.00 16.15
C ARG A 149 -23.70 -6.36 17.41
#